data_AF-A0A5A7RFS0-F1
#
_entry.id   AF-A0A5A7RFS0-F1
#
_cell.length_a   1.000
_cell.length_b   1.000
_cell.length_c   1.000
_cell.angle_alpha   90.00
_cell.angle_beta   90.00
_cell.angle_gamma   90.00
#
_symmetry.space_group_name_H-M   'P 1'
#
loop_
_entity.id
_entity.type
_entity.pdbx_description
1 polymer ?
#
loop_
_entity_poly.entity_id
_entity_poly.type
_entity_poly.pdbx_seq_one_letter_code
_entity_poly.pdbx_strand_id
1 'polypeptide(L)'
;MAPIDPQLMEIIQALQDGQAQLQQSHAQLEQAINQVNTRLDATIRVVSARAFNRSIKRNMLLVDFEVLPKQHAGHPFVDPPDVPGLNLNPVCQVGDNPPHGLVPRNFQEWYEALAQLQRDLPISLSRLRAIFWFYNDARLFIAPNATALICDQGWFNVRRYLKK
;
A
#
# COMPACT_ATOMS: atom_id res chain seq x y z
N MET A 1 -41.29 -50.45 4.27
CA MET A 1 -40.23 -49.58 4.82
C MET A 1 -40.88 -48.67 5.84
N ALA A 2 -40.45 -48.70 7.10
CA ALA A 2 -40.95 -47.76 8.10
C ALA A 2 -40.41 -46.35 7.78
N PRO A 3 -41.23 -45.29 7.90
CA PRO A 3 -40.75 -43.92 7.73
C PRO A 3 -39.69 -43.60 8.79
N ILE A 4 -38.66 -42.86 8.38
CA ILE A 4 -37.60 -42.38 9.28
C ILE A 4 -38.24 -41.46 10.33
N ASP A 5 -37.83 -41.62 11.59
CA ASP A 5 -38.31 -40.80 12.71
C ASP A 5 -38.08 -39.31 12.42
N PRO A 6 -39.12 -38.46 12.44
CA PRO A 6 -39.01 -37.01 12.24
C PRO A 6 -37.98 -36.35 13.17
N GLN A 7 -37.85 -36.82 14.41
CA GLN A 7 -36.87 -36.28 15.36
C GLN A 7 -35.43 -36.58 14.93
N LEU A 8 -35.18 -37.75 14.33
CA LEU A 8 -33.86 -38.08 13.78
C LEU A 8 -33.53 -37.22 12.57
N MET A 9 -34.52 -36.90 11.72
CA MET A 9 -34.30 -35.98 10.59
C MET A 9 -33.96 -34.56 11.07
N GLU A 10 -34.64 -34.05 12.10
CA GLU A 10 -34.32 -32.73 12.69
C GLU A 10 -32.90 -32.70 13.28
N ILE A 11 -32.48 -33.77 13.98
CA ILE A 11 -31.12 -33.88 14.53
C ILE A 11 -30.07 -33.93 13.40
N ILE A 12 -30.32 -34.71 12.34
CA ILE A 12 -29.41 -34.79 11.19
C ILE A 12 -29.28 -33.43 10.51
N GLN A 13 -30.39 -32.71 10.32
CA GLN A 13 -30.37 -31.37 9.74
C GLN A 13 -29.59 -30.39 10.62
N ALA A 14 -29.83 -30.38 11.93
CA ALA A 14 -29.10 -29.51 12.87
C ALA A 14 -27.58 -29.81 12.89
N LEU A 15 -27.19 -31.08 12.76
CA LEU A 15 -25.78 -31.46 12.65
C LEU A 15 -25.15 -30.97 11.33
N GLN A 16 -25.87 -31.08 10.22
CA GLN A 16 -25.40 -30.57 8.92
C GLN A 16 -25.25 -29.05 8.93
N ASP A 17 -26.22 -28.34 9.50
CA ASP A 17 -26.17 -26.88 9.63
C ASP A 17 -25.02 -26.45 10.55
N GLY A 18 -24.82 -27.15 11.67
CA GLY A 18 -23.68 -26.91 12.57
C GLY A 18 -22.33 -27.15 11.90
N GLN A 19 -22.22 -28.21 11.07
CA GLN A 19 -21.01 -28.48 10.30
C GLN A 19 -20.73 -27.38 9.26
N ALA A 20 -21.76 -26.90 8.56
CA ALA A 20 -21.64 -25.81 7.60
C ALA A 20 -21.19 -24.50 8.27
N GLN A 21 -21.77 -24.17 9.43
CA GLN A 21 -21.37 -22.99 10.22
C GLN A 21 -19.91 -23.08 10.70
N LEU A 22 -19.47 -24.26 11.16
CA LEU A 22 -18.08 -24.48 11.56
C LEU A 22 -17.11 -24.29 10.38
N GLN A 23 -17.43 -24.83 9.21
CA GLN A 23 -16.61 -24.66 8.00
C GLN A 23 -16.51 -23.19 7.58
N GLN A 24 -17.63 -22.46 7.62
CA GLN A 24 -17.65 -21.04 7.31
C GLN A 24 -16.81 -20.22 8.30
N SER A 25 -16.91 -20.53 9.59
CA SER A 25 -16.11 -19.87 10.65
C SER A 25 -14.61 -20.14 10.47
N HIS A 26 -14.23 -21.38 10.16
CA HIS A 26 -12.84 -21.73 9.86
C HIS A 26 -12.29 -20.94 8.67
N ALA A 27 -13.04 -20.87 7.57
CA ALA A 27 -12.61 -20.10 6.38
C ALA A 27 -12.43 -18.60 6.70
N GLN A 28 -13.30 -18.02 7.52
CA GLN A 28 -13.18 -16.63 7.95
C GLN A 28 -11.95 -16.40 8.83
N LEU A 29 -11.67 -17.32 9.76
CA LEU A 29 -10.48 -17.26 10.62
C LEU A 29 -9.19 -17.39 9.81
N GLU A 30 -9.11 -18.32 8.87
CA GLU A 30 -7.96 -18.49 7.98
C GLU A 30 -7.71 -17.22 7.16
N GLN A 31 -8.77 -16.62 6.61
CA GLN A 31 -8.67 -15.34 5.89
C GLN A 31 -8.16 -14.21 6.81
N ALA A 32 -8.67 -14.11 8.03
CA ALA A 32 -8.24 -13.10 8.98
C ALA A 32 -6.76 -13.27 9.38
N ILE A 33 -6.32 -14.51 9.63
CA ILE A 33 -4.92 -14.84 9.94
C ILE A 33 -4.02 -14.45 8.77
N ASN A 34 -4.40 -14.81 7.54
CA ASN A 34 -3.63 -14.46 6.35
C ASN A 34 -3.50 -12.94 6.18
N GLN A 35 -4.58 -12.19 6.38
CA GLN A 35 -4.55 -10.72 6.33
C GLN A 35 -3.62 -10.11 7.39
N VAL A 36 -3.63 -10.65 8.61
CA VAL A 36 -2.73 -10.21 9.69
C VAL A 36 -1.26 -10.51 9.32
N ASN A 37 -0.98 -11.71 8.84
CA ASN A 37 0.38 -12.11 8.42
C ASN A 37 0.91 -11.22 7.29
N THR A 38 0.10 -10.95 6.27
CA THR A 38 0.49 -10.05 5.16
C THR A 38 0.79 -8.64 5.67
N ARG A 39 0.00 -8.10 6.60
CA ARG A 39 0.24 -6.77 7.20
C ARG A 39 1.50 -6.74 8.06
N LEU A 40 1.76 -7.80 8.82
CA LEU A 40 2.97 -7.93 9.63
C LEU A 40 4.22 -8.00 8.74
N ASP A 41 4.20 -8.84 7.71
CA ASP A 41 5.31 -8.93 6.74
C ASP A 41 5.58 -7.58 6.07
N ALA A 42 4.54 -6.91 5.55
CA ALA A 42 4.66 -5.58 4.96
C ALA A 42 5.27 -4.57 5.96
N THR A 43 4.88 -4.65 7.22
CA THR A 43 5.41 -3.76 8.28
C THR A 43 6.89 -4.04 8.55
N ILE A 44 7.29 -5.31 8.67
CA ILE A 44 8.69 -5.71 8.85
C ILE A 44 9.54 -5.20 7.69
N ARG A 45 9.08 -5.43 6.45
CA ARG A 45 9.75 -4.97 5.23
C ARG A 45 9.89 -3.44 5.21
N VAL A 46 8.86 -2.70 5.59
CA VAL A 46 8.94 -1.23 5.71
C VAL A 46 9.95 -0.78 6.76
N VAL A 47 9.95 -1.40 7.94
CA VAL A 47 10.89 -1.04 9.02
C VAL A 47 12.33 -1.30 8.59
N SER A 48 12.59 -2.46 7.97
CA SER A 48 13.90 -2.83 7.42
C SER A 48 14.33 -1.86 6.31
N ALA A 49 13.45 -1.56 5.36
CA ALA A 49 13.73 -0.61 4.28
C ALA A 49 14.05 0.79 4.82
N ARG A 50 13.30 1.27 5.82
CA ARG A 50 13.57 2.57 6.47
C ARG A 50 14.91 2.57 7.22
N ALA A 51 15.28 1.48 7.88
CA ALA A 51 16.59 1.36 8.52
C ALA A 51 17.72 1.46 7.49
N PHE A 52 17.60 0.75 6.37
CA PHE A 52 18.56 0.81 5.27
C PHE A 52 18.63 2.21 4.63
N ASN A 53 17.49 2.80 4.30
CA ASN A 53 17.41 4.16 3.71
C ASN A 53 17.99 5.24 4.62
N ARG A 54 17.88 5.07 5.95
CA ARG A 54 18.56 5.94 6.92
C ARG A 54 20.09 5.77 6.87
N SER A 55 20.57 4.54 6.72
CA SER A 55 22.01 4.25 6.55
C SER A 55 22.57 4.89 5.28
N ILE A 56 21.87 4.75 4.14
CA ILE A 56 22.27 5.38 2.87
C ILE A 56 22.43 6.90 3.05
N LYS A 57 21.46 7.56 3.68
CA LYS A 57 21.56 9.00 3.97
C LYS A 57 22.76 9.34 4.86
N ARG A 58 22.94 8.60 5.95
CA ARG A 58 23.98 8.88 6.96
C ARG A 58 25.37 8.72 6.38
N ASN A 59 25.56 7.73 5.51
CA ASN A 59 26.84 7.37 4.92
C ASN A 59 27.04 7.95 3.50
N MET A 60 26.08 8.76 3.01
CA MET A 60 26.07 9.35 1.66
C MET A 60 26.33 8.31 0.55
N LEU A 61 25.73 7.13 0.67
CA LEU A 61 25.93 6.06 -0.30
C LEU A 61 25.22 6.40 -1.62
N LEU A 62 25.90 6.13 -2.74
CA LEU A 62 25.33 6.23 -4.08
C LEU A 62 24.70 4.90 -4.49
N VAL A 63 23.71 4.47 -3.72
CA VAL A 63 22.96 3.24 -3.96
C VAL A 63 21.46 3.52 -3.94
N ASP A 64 20.69 2.59 -4.49
CA ASP A 64 19.25 2.68 -4.51
C ASP A 64 18.66 2.50 -3.10
N PHE A 65 17.58 3.23 -2.85
CA PHE A 65 16.75 3.08 -1.67
C PHE A 65 16.04 1.74 -1.71
N GLU A 66 15.94 1.12 -0.55
CA GLU A 66 15.02 0.02 -0.34
C GLU A 66 13.58 0.51 -0.46
N VAL A 67 12.77 -0.34 -1.09
CA VAL A 67 11.41 -0.02 -1.46
C VAL A 67 10.48 -0.30 -0.28
N LEU A 68 9.56 0.63 -0.01
CA LEU A 68 8.55 0.45 1.03
C LEU A 68 7.30 -0.19 0.41
N PRO A 69 6.89 -1.41 0.81
CA PRO A 69 5.64 -1.98 0.31
C PRO A 69 4.42 -1.23 0.85
N LYS A 70 3.27 -1.42 0.19
CA LYS A 70 1.97 -0.88 0.59
C LYS A 70 1.56 -1.42 1.96
N GLN A 71 1.25 -0.54 2.90
CA GLN A 71 0.83 -0.91 4.27
C GLN A 71 -0.68 -0.82 4.50
N HIS A 72 -1.37 0.01 3.70
CA HIS A 72 -2.79 0.30 3.85
C HIS A 72 -3.57 -0.22 2.65
N ALA A 73 -4.67 -0.91 2.92
CA ALA A 73 -5.58 -1.40 1.89
C ALA A 73 -6.32 -0.25 1.20
N GLY A 74 -6.72 -0.49 -0.05
CA GLY A 74 -7.50 0.44 -0.86
C GLY A 74 -6.74 1.71 -1.27
N HIS A 75 -7.47 2.65 -1.84
CA HIS A 75 -6.97 3.91 -2.35
C HIS A 75 -7.82 5.09 -1.85
N PRO A 76 -7.23 6.28 -1.64
CA PRO A 76 -7.96 7.44 -1.13
C PRO A 76 -8.99 8.00 -2.13
N PHE A 77 -8.90 7.66 -3.41
CA PHE A 77 -9.86 8.01 -4.46
C PHE A 77 -9.84 6.95 -5.58
N VAL A 78 -10.93 6.86 -6.34
CA VAL A 78 -11.22 5.75 -7.28
C VAL A 78 -10.21 5.70 -8.43
N ASP A 79 -10.02 6.82 -9.13
CA ASP A 79 -9.19 6.85 -10.33
C ASP A 79 -7.72 7.11 -10.00
N PRO A 80 -6.79 6.29 -10.51
CA PRO A 80 -5.36 6.56 -10.34
C PRO A 80 -4.98 7.90 -11.03
N PRO A 81 -4.10 8.72 -10.43
CA PRO A 81 -3.60 9.92 -11.09
C PRO A 81 -2.84 9.58 -12.38
N ASP A 82 -3.08 10.33 -13.45
CA ASP A 82 -2.30 10.18 -14.68
C ASP A 82 -0.90 10.78 -14.50
N VAL A 83 0.11 9.92 -14.53
CA VAL A 83 1.52 10.30 -14.40
C VAL A 83 2.26 9.83 -15.65
N PRO A 84 2.87 10.75 -16.42
CA PRO A 84 3.58 10.37 -17.64
C PRO A 84 4.63 9.28 -17.39
N GLY A 85 4.54 8.20 -18.18
CA GLY A 85 5.47 7.07 -18.11
C GLY A 85 5.27 6.12 -16.94
N LEU A 86 4.20 6.29 -16.14
CA LEU A 86 3.90 5.41 -15.01
C LEU A 86 2.60 4.64 -15.27
N ASN A 87 2.64 3.31 -15.10
CA ASN A 87 1.43 2.49 -15.11
C ASN A 87 1.01 2.16 -13.67
N LEU A 88 -0.08 2.79 -13.22
CA LEU A 88 -0.65 2.55 -11.89
C LEU A 88 -1.70 1.43 -11.98
N ASN A 89 -1.38 0.27 -11.41
CA ASN A 89 -2.31 -0.85 -11.32
C ASN A 89 -3.37 -0.57 -10.22
N PRO A 90 -4.68 -0.55 -10.54
CA PRO A 90 -5.75 -0.32 -9.55
C PRO A 90 -5.95 -1.45 -8.54
N VAL A 91 -5.29 -2.59 -8.69
CA VAL A 91 -5.52 -3.81 -7.89
C VAL A 91 -4.45 -4.02 -6.79
N CYS A 92 -3.65 -3.00 -6.45
CA CYS A 92 -2.56 -3.14 -5.48
C CYS A 92 -3.04 -3.54 -4.07
N GLN A 93 -2.48 -4.63 -3.54
CA GLN A 93 -2.74 -5.18 -2.22
C GLN A 93 -1.69 -4.75 -1.20
N VAL A 94 -1.97 -4.97 0.08
CA VAL A 94 -0.97 -4.81 1.14
C VAL A 94 0.19 -5.77 0.88
N GLY A 95 1.43 -5.28 0.99
CA GLY A 95 2.64 -6.05 0.70
C GLY A 95 3.21 -5.84 -0.71
N ASP A 96 2.42 -5.30 -1.63
CA ASP A 96 2.88 -4.97 -2.99
C ASP A 96 3.92 -3.84 -2.96
N ASN A 97 4.89 -3.93 -3.86
CA ASN A 97 5.83 -2.85 -4.09
C ASN A 97 5.19 -1.75 -4.95
N PRO A 98 5.56 -0.46 -4.75
CA PRO A 98 5.19 0.62 -5.65
C PRO A 98 5.65 0.32 -7.08
N PRO A 99 4.86 0.76 -8.09
CA PRO A 99 5.29 0.75 -9.49
C PRO A 99 6.66 1.41 -9.67
N HIS A 100 7.45 0.83 -10.58
CA HIS A 100 8.78 1.36 -10.89
C HIS A 100 8.71 2.83 -11.33
N GLY A 101 9.55 3.68 -10.74
CA GLY A 101 9.57 5.13 -11.02
C GLY A 101 8.51 5.96 -10.28
N LEU A 102 7.65 5.34 -9.46
CA LEU A 102 6.69 6.09 -8.63
C LEU A 102 7.40 6.92 -7.56
N VAL A 103 8.40 6.32 -6.91
CA VAL A 103 9.27 6.98 -5.92
C VAL A 103 10.69 7.08 -6.48
N PRO A 104 11.44 8.16 -6.18
CA PRO A 104 12.82 8.26 -6.61
C PRO A 104 13.64 7.10 -6.03
N ARG A 105 14.39 6.41 -6.89
CA ARG A 105 15.20 5.24 -6.54
C ARG A 105 16.39 5.62 -5.67
N ASN A 106 16.90 6.84 -5.76
CA ASN A 106 18.05 7.30 -4.96
C ASN A 106 18.08 8.83 -4.82
N PHE A 107 19.13 9.35 -4.18
CA PHE A 107 19.27 10.80 -3.98
C PHE A 107 19.44 11.59 -5.28
N GLN A 108 20.03 11.01 -6.32
CA GLN A 108 20.19 11.70 -7.59
C GLN A 108 18.83 11.92 -8.26
N GLU A 109 18.03 10.86 -8.41
CA GLU A 109 16.68 10.95 -8.97
C GLU A 109 15.77 11.85 -8.12
N TRP A 110 16.03 11.92 -6.82
CA TRP A 110 15.35 12.86 -5.93
C TRP A 110 15.57 14.32 -6.34
N TYR A 111 16.82 14.72 -6.59
CA TYR A 111 17.13 16.09 -7.02
C TYR A 111 16.56 16.36 -8.41
N GLU A 112 16.56 15.37 -9.30
CA GLU A 112 15.94 15.47 -10.62
C GLU A 112 14.42 15.71 -10.52
N ALA A 113 13.72 15.02 -9.60
CA ALA A 113 12.30 15.24 -9.34
C ALA A 113 12.01 16.66 -8.80
N LEU A 114 12.87 17.18 -7.92
CA LEU A 114 12.77 18.57 -7.47
C LEU A 114 13.05 19.57 -8.60
N ALA A 115 13.98 19.27 -9.50
CA ALA A 115 14.23 20.09 -10.69
C ALA A 115 13.08 20.03 -11.71
N GLN A 116 12.27 18.95 -11.70
CA GLN A 116 11.06 18.86 -12.53
C GLN A 116 9.95 19.77 -12.00
N LEU A 117 9.75 19.93 -10.69
CA LEU A 117 8.79 20.92 -10.13
C LEU A 117 9.01 22.32 -10.69
N GLN A 118 10.27 22.73 -10.79
CA GLN A 118 10.65 24.07 -11.25
C GLN A 118 10.34 24.27 -12.74
N ARG A 119 10.24 23.18 -13.49
CA ARG A 119 9.99 23.18 -14.93
C ARG A 119 8.54 22.87 -15.29
N ASP A 120 7.88 21.99 -14.53
CA ASP A 120 6.54 21.47 -14.78
C ASP A 120 5.83 21.09 -13.46
N LEU A 121 5.00 22.00 -12.97
CA LEU A 121 4.20 21.80 -11.77
C LEU A 121 3.15 20.67 -11.94
N PRO A 122 2.38 20.58 -13.05
CA PRO A 122 1.46 19.47 -13.28
C PRO A 122 2.07 18.09 -13.11
N ILE A 123 3.26 17.84 -13.68
CA ILE A 123 3.94 16.53 -13.56
C ILE A 123 4.29 16.23 -12.09
N SER A 124 4.81 17.22 -11.37
CA SER A 124 5.14 16.98 -9.97
C SER A 124 3.90 16.73 -9.13
N LEU A 125 2.82 17.45 -9.39
CA LEU A 125 1.57 17.30 -8.65
C LEU A 125 0.96 15.93 -8.89
N SER A 126 0.88 15.48 -10.14
CA SER A 126 0.35 14.16 -10.46
C SER A 126 1.17 13.05 -9.81
N ARG A 127 2.52 13.16 -9.81
CA ARG A 127 3.40 12.17 -9.16
C ARG A 127 3.22 12.13 -7.63
N LEU A 128 3.17 13.27 -6.95
CA LEU A 128 2.91 13.30 -5.49
C LEU A 128 1.54 12.72 -5.16
N ARG A 129 0.51 13.00 -5.98
CA ARG A 129 -0.80 12.39 -5.85
C ARG A 129 -0.77 10.88 -6.07
N ALA A 130 0.00 10.39 -7.03
CA ALA A 130 0.16 8.96 -7.27
C ALA A 130 0.84 8.27 -6.08
N ILE A 131 1.83 8.91 -5.46
CA ILE A 131 2.48 8.41 -4.25
C ILE A 131 1.46 8.32 -3.12
N PHE A 132 0.67 9.37 -2.88
CA PHE A 132 -0.41 9.35 -1.90
C PHE A 132 -1.45 8.28 -2.21
N TRP A 133 -1.84 8.14 -3.47
CA TRP A 133 -2.82 7.17 -3.93
C TRP A 133 -2.36 5.72 -3.69
N PHE A 134 -1.09 5.42 -3.94
CA PHE A 134 -0.51 4.11 -3.71
C PHE A 134 -0.38 3.79 -2.21
N TYR A 135 0.23 4.68 -1.43
CA TYR A 135 0.50 4.40 -0.01
C TYR A 135 -0.71 4.60 0.90
N ASN A 136 -1.66 5.44 0.51
CA ASN A 136 -2.85 5.81 1.29
C ASN A 136 -2.51 6.25 2.74
N ASP A 137 -1.46 7.05 2.89
CA ASP A 137 -1.00 7.57 4.19
C ASP A 137 -1.24 9.08 4.26
N ALA A 138 -1.93 9.54 5.31
CA ALA A 138 -2.28 10.95 5.47
C ALA A 138 -1.08 11.91 5.47
N ARG A 139 0.11 11.44 5.84
CA ARG A 139 1.36 12.24 5.82
C ARG A 139 1.82 12.58 4.41
N LEU A 140 1.33 11.85 3.41
CA LEU A 140 1.66 12.01 1.99
C LEU A 140 0.58 12.78 1.21
N PHE A 141 -0.51 13.17 1.88
CA PHE A 141 -1.61 13.88 1.23
C PHE A 141 -1.13 15.16 0.52
N ILE A 142 -1.66 15.36 -0.69
CA ILE A 142 -1.49 16.60 -1.44
C ILE A 142 -2.80 16.97 -2.15
N ALA A 143 -3.16 18.25 -2.06
CA ALA A 143 -4.40 18.77 -2.64
C ALA A 143 -4.34 18.81 -4.18
N PRO A 144 -5.48 18.61 -4.89
CA PRO A 144 -5.57 18.63 -6.35
C PRO A 144 -5.10 19.92 -7.02
N ASN A 145 -5.06 21.03 -6.30
CA ASN A 145 -4.69 22.36 -6.76
C ASN A 145 -3.48 22.92 -5.99
N ALA A 146 -2.62 22.03 -5.49
CA ALA A 146 -1.44 22.43 -4.73
C ALA A 146 -0.51 23.35 -5.55
N THR A 147 -0.01 24.40 -4.89
CA THR A 147 0.97 25.32 -5.47
C THR A 147 2.36 24.66 -5.53
N ALA A 148 3.31 25.29 -6.22
CA ALA A 148 4.70 24.82 -6.27
C ALA A 148 5.32 24.69 -4.87
N LEU A 149 5.04 25.62 -3.96
CA LEU A 149 5.50 25.56 -2.57
C LEU A 149 4.95 24.34 -1.83
N ILE A 150 3.67 24.03 -2.01
CA ILE A 150 3.04 22.86 -1.40
C ILE A 150 3.58 21.57 -2.00
N CYS A 151 3.88 21.55 -3.30
CA CYS A 151 4.50 20.39 -3.93
C CYS A 151 5.94 20.16 -3.43
N ASP A 152 6.73 21.21 -3.21
CA ASP A 152 8.05 21.13 -2.58
C ASP A 152 7.95 20.50 -1.16
N GLN A 153 7.02 20.99 -0.33
CA GLN A 153 6.72 20.39 0.97
C GLN A 153 6.28 18.93 0.85
N GLY A 154 5.48 18.59 -0.17
CA GLY A 154 5.06 17.23 -0.47
C GLY A 154 6.26 16.30 -0.72
N TRP A 155 7.24 16.73 -1.52
CA TRP A 155 8.48 15.98 -1.69
C TRP A 155 9.23 15.83 -0.37
N PHE A 156 9.41 16.90 0.41
CA PHE A 156 10.02 16.78 1.74
C PHE A 156 9.32 15.74 2.63
N ASN A 157 8.00 15.65 2.56
CA ASN A 157 7.22 14.63 3.27
C ASN A 157 7.49 13.22 2.74
N VAL A 158 7.52 13.01 1.42
CA VAL A 158 7.91 11.72 0.82
C VAL A 158 9.33 11.32 1.27
N ARG A 159 10.28 12.26 1.31
CA ARG A 159 11.66 12.01 1.75
C ARG A 159 11.71 11.54 3.20
N ARG A 160 10.87 12.12 4.05
CA ARG A 160 10.74 11.77 5.46
C ARG A 160 10.06 10.41 5.62
N TYR A 161 9.02 10.14 4.85
CA TYR A 161 8.25 8.89 4.85
C TYR A 161 9.11 7.68 4.49
N LEU A 162 9.99 7.80 3.48
CA LEU A 162 10.92 6.73 3.10
C LEU A 162 11.97 6.40 4.18
N LYS A 163 12.08 7.22 5.24
CA LYS A 163 13.13 7.12 6.28
C LYS A 163 12.59 6.94 7.70
N LYS A 164 11.34 7.32 7.97
CA LYS A 164 10.71 7.35 9.30
C LYS A 164 9.38 6.65 9.28
#